data_AF-A0A2J6MM51-F1
#
_entry.id   AF-A0A2J6MM51-F1
#
_cell.length_a   1.000
_cell.length_b   1.000
_cell.length_c   1.000
_cell.angle_alpha   90.00
_cell.angle_beta   90.00
_cell.angle_gamma   90.00
#
_symmetry.space_group_name_H-M   'P 1'
#
loop_
_entity.id
_entity.type
_entity.pdbx_description
1 polymer ?
#
loop_
_entity_poly.entity_id
_entity_poly.type
_entity_poly.pdbx_seq_one_letter_code
_entity_poly.pdbx_strand_id
1 'polypeptide(L)'
;MNAKADYFARYEAIAAISGQMLLAARGALWSDLAGLQREYRQLVDALRESEGEIRLNEEERARKYELIRRILADDAAIRDLANPRMSRLSALFAGPMPVRVMRDRYGAR
;
A
#
# COMPACT_ATOMS: atom_id res chain seq x y z
N MET A 1 -14.40 18.68 18.76
CA MET A 1 -13.25 17.86 18.31
C MET A 1 -12.29 18.74 17.53
N ASN A 2 -10.98 18.46 17.59
CA ASN A 2 -9.95 19.23 16.89
C ASN A 2 -9.89 18.75 15.44
N ALA A 3 -10.22 19.61 14.47
CA ALA A 3 -10.29 19.24 13.05
C ALA A 3 -8.99 18.60 12.51
N LYS A 4 -7.81 18.99 13.04
CA LYS A 4 -6.54 18.34 12.69
C LYS A 4 -6.39 16.95 13.30
N ALA A 5 -6.86 16.76 14.53
CA ALA A 5 -6.84 15.44 15.16
C ALA A 5 -7.76 14.48 14.39
N ASP A 6 -8.95 14.94 13.99
CA ASP A 6 -9.89 14.15 13.18
C ASP A 6 -9.31 13.83 11.80
N TYR A 7 -8.56 14.77 11.21
CA TYR A 7 -7.84 14.56 9.96
C TYR A 7 -6.78 13.47 10.05
N PHE A 8 -5.91 13.52 11.06
CA PHE A 8 -4.90 12.49 11.26
C PHE A 8 -5.52 11.14 11.62
N ALA A 9 -6.58 11.12 12.43
CA ALA A 9 -7.29 9.90 12.78
C ALA A 9 -7.82 9.15 11.54
N ARG A 10 -8.25 9.87 10.48
CA ARG A 10 -8.67 9.24 9.22
C ARG A 10 -7.50 8.56 8.50
N TYR A 11 -6.34 9.23 8.39
CA TYR A 11 -5.15 8.60 7.80
C TYR A 11 -4.66 7.41 8.62
N GLU A 12 -4.71 7.51 9.95
CA GLU A 12 -4.34 6.43 10.85
C GLU A 12 -5.27 5.22 10.73
N ALA A 13 -6.58 5.45 10.59
CA ALA A 13 -7.55 4.39 10.32
C ALA A 13 -7.25 3.67 8.99
N ILE A 14 -6.94 4.43 7.93
CA ILE A 14 -6.55 3.85 6.62
C ILE A 14 -5.24 3.05 6.74
N ALA A 15 -4.25 3.56 7.48
CA ALA A 15 -2.99 2.84 7.71
C ALA A 15 -3.17 1.59 8.58
N ALA A 16 -4.14 1.59 9.50
CA ALA A 16 -4.45 0.42 10.31
C ALA A 16 -5.12 -0.67 9.47
N ILE A 17 -6.13 -0.32 8.67
CA ILE A 17 -6.83 -1.29 7.82
C ILE A 17 -5.93 -1.80 6.69
N SER A 18 -5.02 -0.98 6.12
CA SER A 18 -4.01 -1.45 5.15
C SER A 18 -3.07 -2.51 5.76
N GLY A 19 -2.66 -2.30 7.01
CA GLY A 19 -1.87 -3.28 7.75
C GLY A 19 -2.62 -4.60 7.99
N GLN A 20 -3.90 -4.53 8.34
CA GLN A 20 -4.74 -5.72 8.49
C GLN A 20 -4.94 -6.46 7.15
N MET A 21 -5.13 -5.72 6.06
CA MET A 21 -5.18 -6.28 4.71
C MET A 21 -3.88 -7.00 4.35
N LEU A 22 -2.72 -6.43 4.67
CA LEU A 22 -1.44 -7.08 4.44
C LEU A 22 -1.28 -8.36 5.27
N LEU A 23 -1.70 -8.36 6.54
CA LEU A 23 -1.69 -9.56 7.38
C LEU A 23 -2.58 -10.67 6.79
N ALA A 24 -3.79 -10.33 6.35
CA ALA A 24 -4.70 -11.27 5.69
C ALA A 24 -4.08 -11.84 4.40
N ALA A 25 -3.48 -10.98 3.56
CA ALA A 25 -2.82 -11.40 2.32
C ALA A 25 -1.63 -12.34 2.58
N ARG A 26 -0.81 -12.07 3.61
CA ARG A 26 0.30 -12.95 4.03
C ARG A 26 -0.20 -14.31 4.51
N GLY A 27 -1.37 -14.35 5.16
CA GLY A 27 -2.04 -15.57 5.57
C GLY A 27 -2.85 -16.27 4.47
N ALA A 28 -2.86 -15.75 3.24
CA ALA A 28 -3.70 -16.21 2.13
C ALA A 28 -5.22 -16.21 2.45
N LEU A 29 -5.66 -15.34 3.37
CA LEU A 29 -7.05 -15.19 3.79
C LEU A 29 -7.79 -14.24 2.83
N TRP A 30 -7.95 -14.64 1.57
CA TRP A 30 -8.45 -13.78 0.49
C TRP A 30 -9.92 -13.35 0.68
N SER A 31 -10.75 -14.21 1.30
CA SER A 31 -12.13 -13.88 1.65
C SER A 31 -12.20 -12.75 2.68
N ASP A 32 -11.35 -12.81 3.71
CA ASP A 32 -11.26 -11.77 4.75
C ASP A 32 -10.70 -10.48 4.17
N LEU A 33 -9.68 -10.57 3.31
CA LEU A 33 -9.11 -9.44 2.58
C LEU A 33 -10.18 -8.68 1.79
N ALA A 34 -11.11 -9.38 1.13
CA ALA A 34 -12.19 -8.73 0.38
C ALA A 34 -13.15 -7.95 1.28
N GLY A 35 -13.34 -8.38 2.54
CA GLY A 35 -14.08 -7.64 3.56
C GLY A 35 -13.34 -6.35 3.95
N LEU A 36 -12.09 -6.48 4.35
CA LEU A 36 -11.23 -5.36 4.74
C LEU A 36 -11.06 -4.33 3.61
N GLN A 37 -11.00 -4.78 2.36
CA GLN A 37 -10.90 -3.89 1.20
C GLN A 37 -12.13 -3.00 1.02
N ARG A 38 -13.34 -3.47 1.39
CA ARG A 38 -14.55 -2.63 1.34
C ARG A 38 -14.48 -1.52 2.37
N GLU A 39 -14.05 -1.85 3.59
CA GLU A 39 -13.84 -0.88 4.67
C GLU A 39 -12.75 0.14 4.32
N TYR A 40 -11.61 -0.32 3.78
CA TYR A 40 -10.56 0.57 3.26
C TYR A 40 -11.11 1.59 2.26
N ARG A 41 -11.92 1.15 1.29
CA ARG A 41 -12.51 2.05 0.29
C ARG A 41 -13.42 3.09 0.93
N GLN A 42 -14.28 2.69 1.87
CA GLN A 42 -15.15 3.62 2.61
C GLN A 42 -14.34 4.68 3.37
N LEU A 43 -13.24 4.28 4.01
CA LEU A 43 -12.36 5.21 4.74
C LEU A 43 -11.64 6.18 3.78
N VAL A 44 -11.16 5.70 2.64
CA VAL A 44 -10.52 6.54 1.61
C VAL A 44 -11.52 7.52 0.99
N ASP A 45 -12.73 7.07 0.68
CA ASP A 45 -13.78 7.94 0.12
C ASP A 45 -14.19 9.01 1.13
N ALA A 46 -14.41 8.63 2.40
CA ALA A 46 -14.69 9.58 3.47
C ALA A 46 -13.54 10.57 3.72
N LEU A 47 -12.27 10.14 3.58
CA LEU A 47 -11.12 11.02 3.65
C LEU A 47 -11.15 12.05 2.52
N ARG A 48 -11.38 11.61 1.26
CA ARG A 48 -11.47 12.48 0.08
C ARG A 48 -12.58 13.53 0.19
N GLU A 49 -13.75 13.13 0.66
CA GLU A 49 -14.88 14.03 0.88
C GLU A 49 -14.62 15.05 2.00
N SER A 50 -13.76 14.69 2.95
CA SER A 50 -13.37 15.56 4.07
C SER A 50 -12.13 16.42 3.80
N GLU A 51 -11.53 16.32 2.61
CA GLU A 51 -10.30 17.06 2.29
C GLU A 51 -10.63 18.54 2.04
N GLY A 52 -10.79 19.30 3.13
CA GLY A 52 -10.74 20.77 3.14
C GLY A 52 -9.32 21.30 3.28
N GLU A 53 -9.12 22.61 3.16
CA GLU A 53 -7.82 23.26 3.39
C GLU A 53 -7.41 23.20 4.88
N ILE A 54 -6.98 22.04 5.35
CA ILE A 54 -6.33 21.90 6.65
C ILE A 54 -4.90 22.39 6.51
N ARG A 55 -4.60 23.53 7.15
CA ARG A 55 -3.26 24.10 7.19
C ARG A 55 -2.37 23.29 8.12
N LEU A 56 -1.49 22.49 7.52
CA LEU A 56 -0.48 21.70 8.22
C LEU A 56 0.81 22.50 8.36
N ASN A 57 1.48 22.40 9.51
CA ASN A 57 2.86 22.82 9.69
C ASN A 57 3.84 21.77 9.10
N GLU A 58 5.14 21.99 9.22
CA GLU A 58 6.15 21.08 8.64
C GLU A 58 6.12 19.68 9.28
N GLU A 59 6.05 19.60 10.61
CA GLU A 59 5.99 18.33 11.34
C GLU A 59 4.73 17.52 10.99
N GLU A 60 3.59 18.21 10.84
CA GLU A 60 2.31 17.64 10.45
C GLU A 60 2.33 17.14 8.99
N ARG A 61 3.00 17.87 8.08
CA ARG A 61 3.23 17.40 6.70
C ARG A 61 4.10 16.15 6.68
N ALA A 62 5.17 16.12 7.47
CA ALA A 62 6.02 14.93 7.60
C ALA A 62 5.23 13.74 8.15
N ARG A 63 4.40 13.93 9.17
CA ARG A 63 3.52 12.88 9.71
C ARG A 63 2.53 12.37 8.66
N LYS A 64 1.87 13.26 7.90
CA LYS A 64 0.97 12.88 6.80
C LYS A 64 1.72 12.02 5.77
N TYR A 65 2.93 12.43 5.42
CA TYR A 65 3.75 11.72 4.44
C TYR A 65 4.13 10.30 4.89
N GLU A 66 4.52 10.14 6.15
CA GLU A 66 4.83 8.81 6.72
C GLU A 66 3.61 7.88 6.72
N LEU A 67 2.42 8.40 7.05
CA LEU A 67 1.18 7.62 6.98
C LEU A 67 0.87 7.17 5.54
N ILE A 68 0.98 8.08 4.57
CA ILE A 68 0.76 7.76 3.15
C ILE A 68 1.78 6.73 2.66
N ARG A 69 3.06 6.89 3.00
CA ARG A 69 4.10 5.92 2.65
C ARG A 69 3.80 4.52 3.18
N ARG A 70 3.35 4.42 4.43
CA ARG A 70 2.98 3.14 5.04
C ARG A 70 1.83 2.48 4.28
N ILE A 71 0.75 3.22 4.00
CA ILE A 71 -0.41 2.72 3.24
C ILE A 71 0.04 2.19 1.88
N LEU A 72 0.83 2.97 1.13
CA LEU A 72 1.31 2.59 -0.20
C LEU A 72 2.24 1.37 -0.17
N ALA A 73 3.08 1.24 0.87
CA ALA A 73 3.95 0.09 1.06
C ALA A 73 3.15 -1.20 1.33
N ASP A 74 2.12 -1.12 2.18
CA ASP A 74 1.21 -2.23 2.45
C ASP A 74 0.48 -2.66 1.17
N ASP A 75 -0.08 -1.70 0.42
CA ASP A 75 -0.79 -1.95 -0.85
C ASP A 75 0.11 -2.58 -1.92
N ALA A 76 1.37 -2.15 -2.01
CA ALA A 76 2.35 -2.74 -2.91
C ALA A 76 2.65 -4.20 -2.53
N ALA A 77 2.88 -4.47 -1.23
CA ALA A 77 3.15 -5.81 -0.74
C ALA A 77 1.95 -6.76 -0.95
N ILE A 78 0.71 -6.28 -0.76
CA ILE A 78 -0.51 -7.05 -1.06
C ILE A 78 -0.55 -7.41 -2.55
N ARG A 79 -0.24 -6.47 -3.44
CA ARG A 79 -0.24 -6.70 -4.89
C ARG A 79 0.80 -7.75 -5.31
N ASP A 80 1.98 -7.71 -4.70
CA ASP A 80 3.04 -8.69 -4.94
C ASP A 80 2.63 -10.11 -4.50
N LEU A 81 1.92 -10.21 -3.37
CA LEU A 81 1.37 -11.48 -2.87
C LEU A 81 0.23 -12.01 -3.76
N ALA A 82 -0.65 -11.13 -4.23
CA ALA A 82 -1.78 -11.49 -5.07
C ALA A 82 -1.39 -11.86 -6.52
N ASN A 83 -0.29 -11.30 -7.03
CA ASN A 83 0.22 -11.60 -8.37
C ASN A 83 1.72 -11.96 -8.39
N PRO A 84 2.07 -13.21 -8.05
CA PRO A 84 3.46 -13.64 -7.94
C PRO A 84 4.26 -13.55 -9.25
N ARG A 85 3.60 -13.59 -10.42
CA ARG A 85 4.27 -13.47 -11.72
C ARG A 85 4.72 -12.04 -12.00
N MET A 86 4.02 -11.03 -11.48
CA MET A 86 4.37 -9.62 -11.63
C MET A 86 5.52 -9.20 -10.69
N SER A 87 5.56 -9.74 -9.46
CA SER A 87 6.65 -9.52 -8.51
C SER A 87 8.00 -10.05 -9.01
N ARG A 88 8.00 -11.20 -9.70
CA ARG A 88 9.22 -11.70 -10.38
C ARG A 88 9.68 -10.76 -11.49
N LEU A 89 8.78 -10.08 -12.20
CA LEU A 89 9.13 -9.14 -13.25
C LEU A 89 9.64 -7.81 -12.66
N SER A 90 9.01 -7.25 -11.63
CA SER A 90 9.53 -6.04 -10.96
C SER A 90 10.92 -6.27 -10.35
N ALA A 91 11.17 -7.45 -9.76
CA ALA A 91 12.50 -7.85 -9.29
C ALA A 91 13.54 -7.95 -10.42
N LEU A 92 13.15 -8.31 -11.64
CA LEU A 92 14.02 -8.34 -12.83
C LEU A 92 14.38 -6.94 -13.35
N PHE A 93 13.49 -5.96 -13.15
CA PHE A 93 13.72 -4.57 -13.59
C PHE A 93 14.36 -3.68 -12.51
N ALA A 94 14.34 -4.10 -11.24
CA ALA A 94 14.85 -3.33 -10.11
C ALA A 94 16.36 -3.52 -9.83
N GLY A 95 17.08 -4.36 -10.59
CA GLY A 95 18.53 -4.54 -10.42
C GLY A 95 19.26 -5.04 -11.68
N PRO A 96 20.58 -4.83 -11.80
CA PRO A 96 21.35 -5.33 -12.93
C PRO A 96 21.47 -6.86 -12.84
N MET A 97 20.70 -7.56 -13.67
CA MET A 97 20.69 -9.03 -13.70
C MET A 97 21.98 -9.56 -14.37
N PRO A 98 22.71 -10.52 -13.76
CA PRO A 98 23.90 -11.11 -14.37
C PRO A 98 23.56 -11.86 -15.66
N VAL A 99 24.35 -11.62 -16.71
CA VAL A 99 24.20 -12.13 -18.09
C VAL A 99 23.94 -13.65 -18.18
N ARG A 100 24.38 -14.41 -17.17
CA ARG A 100 24.20 -15.87 -17.09
C ARG A 100 22.73 -16.28 -16.92
N VAL A 101 21.91 -15.49 -16.22
CA VAL A 101 20.48 -15.78 -15.97
C VAL A 101 19.62 -15.48 -17.21
N MET A 102 20.07 -14.57 -18.07
CA MET A 102 19.41 -14.27 -19.35
C MET A 102 19.50 -15.45 -20.33
N ARG A 103 20.68 -16.08 -20.42
CA ARG A 103 20.96 -17.14 -21.41
C ARG A 103 20.24 -18.46 -21.11
N ASP A 104 19.99 -18.73 -19.84
CA ASP A 104 19.30 -19.94 -19.36
C ASP A 104 17.79 -19.89 -19.59
N ARG A 105 17.22 -18.67 -19.73
CA ARG A 105 15.77 -18.46 -19.79
C ARG A 105 15.24 -18.05 -21.16
N TYR A 106 16.05 -17.39 -21.97
CA TYR A 106 15.69 -17.05 -23.35
C TYR A 106 16.51 -17.88 -24.31
N GLY A 107 16.38 -19.21 -24.23
CA GLY A 107 16.96 -20.14 -25.20
C GLY A 107 16.61 -19.68 -26.61
N ALA A 108 17.52 -18.91 -27.21
CA ALA A 108 17.49 -18.55 -28.61
C ALA A 108 17.84 -19.82 -29.36
N ARG A 109 16.87 -20.33 -30.12
CA ARG A 109 17.17 -21.20 -31.25
C ARG A 109 17.82 -20.37 -32.33
#